data_AF-A0A150G4G7-F1
#
_entry.id   AF-A0A150G4G7-F1
#
_cell.length_a   1.000
_cell.length_b   1.000
_cell.length_c   1.000
_cell.angle_alpha   90.00
_cell.angle_beta   90.00
_cell.angle_gamma   90.00
#
_symmetry.space_group_name_H-M   'P 1'
#
loop_
_entity.id
_entity.type
_entity.pdbx_description
1 polymer ?
#
loop_
_entity_poly.entity_id
_entity_poly.type
_entity_poly.pdbx_seq_one_letter_code
_entity_poly.pdbx_strand_id
1 'polypeptide(L)'
;MKLATKSGVPTSVTYGVLKTLQAAIRTVQPTALAVVFDPRGPTFRSAASLLDPSGTGPLAAAAARLSAAGRLDWQELANRLLAVDAVRRDVAAAATAAAAATPASYLQPSGSFLPPPPPLTSAAAFSAAALLPDGALPGGPAAAAATGGGLEELPPALQALQLPAALGPPAPAAAAPPSWASKKAAVALGLLTEALGPELAEALGLAAAAGAEGVAPPLLATPTYKAGRASHGSDFYTDFFNLQRLLGLMSVTPLIRPWLEADDLIGLLVKDAVRQGMAVRILSSDRDLMQLVDDAHGVAMLSPASPAALAAVDAGGGAGTAGGPSRSFPFSTLHEAQVVAALGVPPRLVADYKALTGDDSDCLPGVEGVGPKTAAQLLAAHGSLAGVHAAAASLTPKRRAALQAATAASHYTLAMARVLGAPGAPEAPPDVLPPDLMDRLSLRGFEPDLVGPALNELEMWSMAPAARRGAALWREFGGGRA
;
A
#
# COMPACT_ATOMS: atom_id res chain seq x y z
N MET A 1 20.70 6.06 10.17
CA MET A 1 20.74 7.16 11.16
C MET A 1 19.32 7.65 11.32
N LYS A 2 18.75 7.65 12.54
CA LYS A 2 17.40 8.20 12.76
C LYS A 2 17.52 9.73 12.72
N LEU A 3 16.93 10.35 11.70
CA LEU A 3 16.78 11.79 11.57
C LEU A 3 15.55 12.24 12.36
N ALA A 4 15.73 13.33 13.10
CA ALA A 4 14.68 14.05 13.81
C ALA A 4 15.05 15.54 13.87
N THR A 5 14.05 16.40 14.06
CA THR A 5 14.27 17.83 14.31
C THR A 5 14.92 18.06 15.67
N LYS A 6 15.39 19.28 15.94
CA LYS A 6 15.86 19.70 17.28
C LYS A 6 14.81 19.51 18.39
N SER A 7 13.52 19.60 18.05
CA SER A 7 12.40 19.36 18.97
C SER A 7 12.02 17.88 19.11
N GLY A 8 12.74 16.97 18.42
CA GLY A 8 12.52 15.53 18.50
C GLY A 8 11.46 14.98 17.53
N VAL A 9 10.98 15.77 16.58
CA VAL A 9 10.01 15.30 15.57
C VAL A 9 10.74 14.39 14.57
N PRO A 10 10.30 13.13 14.36
CA PRO A 10 10.96 12.20 13.45
C PRO A 10 10.76 12.61 11.98
N THR A 11 11.82 12.50 11.17
CA THR A 11 11.87 12.97 9.77
C THR A 11 12.57 12.04 8.80
N SER A 12 12.96 10.84 9.24
CA SER A 12 13.76 9.88 8.46
C SER A 12 13.02 9.37 7.22
N VAL A 13 11.76 8.96 7.38
CA VAL A 13 10.90 8.44 6.32
C VAL A 13 10.58 9.56 5.34
N THR A 14 10.11 10.70 5.85
CA THR A 14 9.77 11.85 5.02
C THR A 14 10.95 12.30 4.17
N TYR A 15 12.12 12.51 4.79
CA TYR A 15 13.32 12.95 4.09
C TYR A 15 13.79 11.93 3.04
N GLY A 16 13.82 10.65 3.41
CA GLY A 16 14.23 9.57 2.51
C GLY A 16 13.35 9.46 1.28
N VAL A 17 12.02 9.48 1.46
CA VAL A 17 11.06 9.40 0.36
C VAL A 17 11.14 10.63 -0.54
N LEU A 18 11.12 11.84 0.03
CA LEU A 18 11.14 13.06 -0.79
C LEU A 18 12.43 13.20 -1.58
N LYS A 19 13.59 12.86 -1.00
CA LYS A 19 14.87 12.88 -1.71
C LYS A 19 14.90 11.87 -2.86
N THR A 20 14.36 10.67 -2.61
CA THR A 20 14.25 9.61 -3.62
C THR A 20 13.32 10.04 -4.75
N LEU A 21 12.17 10.62 -4.41
CA LEU A 21 11.21 11.15 -5.37
C LEU A 21 11.80 12.28 -6.22
N GLN A 22 12.50 13.23 -5.59
CA GLN A 22 13.20 14.31 -6.30
C GLN A 22 14.22 13.75 -7.30
N ALA A 23 15.00 12.75 -6.91
CA ALA A 23 15.97 12.12 -7.80
C ALA A 23 15.28 11.40 -8.98
N ALA A 24 14.16 10.71 -8.73
CA ALA A 24 13.37 10.04 -9.75
C ALA A 24 12.80 11.04 -10.76
N ILE A 25 12.23 12.15 -10.29
CA ILE A 25 11.67 13.20 -11.15
C ILE A 25 12.76 13.81 -12.04
N ARG A 26 13.94 14.12 -11.49
CA ARG A 26 15.05 14.66 -12.27
C ARG A 26 15.52 13.70 -13.37
N THR A 27 15.49 12.40 -13.07
CA THR A 27 15.97 11.33 -13.93
C THR A 27 14.97 10.98 -15.03
N VAL A 28 13.71 10.78 -14.65
CA VAL A 28 12.65 10.29 -15.54
C VAL A 28 11.95 11.43 -16.27
N GLN A 29 11.94 12.63 -15.68
CA GLN A 29 11.18 13.79 -16.17
C GLN A 29 9.70 13.43 -16.45
N PRO A 30 8.98 12.84 -15.48
CA PRO A 30 7.63 12.34 -15.72
C PRO A 30 6.63 13.47 -16.01
N THR A 31 5.58 13.15 -16.76
CA THR A 31 4.43 14.04 -16.99
C THR A 31 3.35 13.85 -15.91
N ALA A 32 3.27 12.67 -15.33
CA ALA A 32 2.36 12.32 -14.24
C ALA A 32 3.09 11.54 -13.14
N LEU A 33 2.63 11.69 -11.89
CA LEU A 33 3.24 11.05 -10.73
C LEU A 33 2.16 10.57 -9.75
N ALA A 34 2.27 9.31 -9.34
CA ALA A 34 1.51 8.74 -8.24
C ALA A 34 2.46 8.28 -7.13
N VAL A 35 2.05 8.50 -5.88
CA VAL A 35 2.69 7.90 -4.70
C VAL A 35 1.65 7.03 -4.02
N VAL A 36 1.90 5.73 -3.95
CA VAL A 36 0.94 4.74 -3.46
C VAL A 36 1.35 4.23 -2.09
N PHE A 37 0.40 4.07 -1.17
CA PHE A 37 0.63 3.53 0.16
C PHE A 37 -0.34 2.41 0.49
N ASP A 38 0.12 1.47 1.33
CA ASP A 38 -0.74 0.42 1.88
C ASP A 38 -1.83 1.00 2.78
N PRO A 39 -3.02 0.39 2.80
CA PRO A 39 -4.06 0.77 3.72
C PRO A 39 -3.73 0.33 5.16
N ARG A 40 -4.25 1.08 6.13
CA ARG A 40 -4.19 0.65 7.54
C ARG A 40 -5.12 -0.53 7.84
N GLY A 41 -6.17 -0.74 7.05
CA GLY A 41 -7.19 -1.79 7.23
C GLY A 41 -6.75 -3.17 6.70
N PRO A 42 -7.60 -4.20 6.80
CA PRO A 42 -7.36 -5.47 6.13
C PRO A 42 -7.50 -5.34 4.61
N THR A 43 -6.77 -6.20 3.89
CA THR A 43 -6.85 -6.36 2.44
C THR A 43 -7.63 -7.61 2.04
N PHE A 44 -7.98 -7.77 0.77
CA PHE A 44 -8.56 -9.03 0.28
C PHE A 44 -7.58 -10.20 0.51
N ARG A 45 -6.26 -9.97 0.45
CA ARG A 45 -5.24 -10.93 0.84
C ARG A 45 -5.28 -11.25 2.34
N SER A 46 -5.53 -10.25 3.18
CA SER A 46 -5.74 -10.48 4.62
C SER A 46 -6.91 -11.44 4.86
N ALA A 47 -8.01 -11.27 4.11
CA ALA A 47 -9.17 -12.18 4.17
C ALA A 47 -8.85 -13.57 3.60
N ALA A 48 -8.24 -13.65 2.42
CA ALA A 48 -7.85 -14.91 1.79
C ALA A 48 -6.86 -15.71 2.66
N SER A 49 -5.97 -15.03 3.38
CA SER A 49 -4.97 -15.68 4.25
C SER A 49 -5.56 -16.44 5.43
N LEU A 50 -6.82 -16.19 5.79
CA LEU A 50 -7.53 -16.99 6.79
C LEU A 50 -7.75 -18.43 6.33
N LEU A 51 -7.68 -18.68 5.02
CA LEU A 51 -7.83 -20.00 4.42
C LEU A 51 -6.48 -20.65 4.07
N ASP A 52 -5.34 -20.11 4.48
CA ASP A 52 -4.01 -20.67 4.13
C ASP A 52 -3.98 -22.19 4.39
N PRO A 53 -3.86 -23.02 3.35
CA PRO A 53 -3.91 -24.47 3.47
C PRO A 53 -2.67 -25.06 4.18
N SER A 54 -1.61 -24.27 4.36
CA SER A 54 -0.43 -24.62 5.16
C SER A 54 -0.52 -24.21 6.63
N GLY A 55 -1.54 -23.41 6.98
CA GLY A 55 -1.76 -22.92 8.34
C GLY A 55 -2.29 -23.99 9.30
N THR A 56 -2.38 -23.62 10.57
CA THR A 56 -2.97 -24.46 11.62
C THR A 56 -4.39 -24.00 11.94
N GLY A 57 -5.37 -24.89 11.88
CA GLY A 57 -6.74 -24.61 12.31
C GLY A 57 -7.81 -25.26 11.44
N PRO A 58 -9.09 -25.17 11.86
CA PRO A 58 -10.20 -25.78 11.14
C PRO A 58 -10.40 -25.19 9.74
N LEU A 59 -10.22 -23.88 9.57
CA LEU A 59 -10.35 -23.22 8.26
C LEU A 59 -9.26 -23.65 7.27
N ALA A 60 -8.01 -23.71 7.73
CA ALA A 60 -6.89 -24.20 6.93
C ALA A 60 -7.12 -25.65 6.46
N ALA A 61 -7.54 -26.53 7.38
CA ALA A 61 -7.84 -27.94 7.06
C ALA A 61 -9.01 -28.07 6.07
N ALA A 62 -10.05 -27.25 6.22
CA ALA A 62 -11.20 -27.26 5.32
C ALA A 62 -10.83 -26.71 3.93
N ALA A 63 -10.07 -25.62 3.86
CA ALA A 63 -9.55 -25.06 2.60
C ALA A 63 -8.65 -26.06 1.85
N ALA A 64 -7.75 -26.75 2.57
CA ALA A 64 -6.91 -27.79 1.98
C ALA A 64 -7.75 -28.93 1.37
N ARG A 65 -8.78 -29.42 2.09
CA ARG A 65 -9.70 -30.46 1.60
C ARG A 65 -10.50 -30.01 0.38
N LEU A 66 -11.05 -28.80 0.41
CA LEU A 66 -11.88 -28.25 -0.68
C LEU A 66 -11.03 -27.99 -1.93
N SER A 67 -9.82 -27.46 -1.76
CA SER A 67 -8.85 -27.26 -2.84
C SER A 67 -8.45 -28.60 -3.48
N ALA A 68 -8.14 -29.62 -2.66
CA ALA A 68 -7.84 -30.96 -3.16
C ALA A 68 -9.01 -31.62 -3.91
N ALA A 69 -10.25 -31.28 -3.55
CA ALA A 69 -11.45 -31.74 -4.24
C ALA A 69 -11.81 -30.91 -5.48
N GLY A 70 -11.02 -29.88 -5.83
CA GLY A 70 -11.34 -28.96 -6.93
C GLY A 70 -12.56 -28.07 -6.67
N ARG A 71 -12.97 -27.94 -5.39
CA ARG A 71 -14.14 -27.16 -4.95
C ARG A 71 -13.78 -25.76 -4.43
N LEU A 72 -12.49 -25.47 -4.29
CA LEU A 72 -11.97 -24.15 -3.95
C LEU A 72 -10.94 -23.75 -5.00
N ASP A 73 -11.32 -22.82 -5.86
CA ASP A 73 -10.42 -22.16 -6.79
C ASP A 73 -9.97 -20.81 -6.19
N TRP A 74 -8.66 -20.61 -6.06
CA TRP A 74 -8.09 -19.45 -5.40
C TRP A 74 -8.21 -18.16 -6.21
N GLN A 75 -8.21 -18.29 -7.53
CA GLN A 75 -8.38 -17.17 -8.45
C GLN A 75 -9.83 -16.68 -8.41
N GLU A 76 -10.78 -17.61 -8.40
CA GLU A 76 -12.20 -17.32 -8.22
C GLU A 76 -12.49 -16.74 -6.84
N LEU A 77 -11.87 -17.26 -5.78
CA LEU A 77 -11.99 -16.67 -4.44
C LEU A 77 -11.51 -15.21 -4.43
N ALA A 78 -10.36 -14.92 -5.06
CA ALA A 78 -9.87 -13.55 -5.17
C ALA A 78 -10.84 -12.64 -5.94
N ASN A 79 -11.39 -13.11 -7.07
CA ASN A 79 -12.42 -12.38 -7.82
C ASN A 79 -13.64 -12.07 -6.93
N ARG A 80 -14.12 -13.06 -6.17
CA ARG A 80 -15.28 -12.89 -5.26
C ARG A 80 -14.98 -11.89 -4.14
N LEU A 81 -13.82 -12.00 -3.50
CA LEU A 81 -13.40 -11.07 -2.45
C LEU A 81 -13.29 -9.63 -2.97
N LEU A 82 -12.83 -9.44 -4.21
CA LEU A 82 -12.78 -8.13 -4.86
C LEU A 82 -14.17 -7.61 -5.27
N ALA A 83 -15.17 -8.50 -5.41
CA ALA A 83 -16.52 -8.16 -5.85
C ALA A 83 -17.53 -7.95 -4.72
N VAL A 84 -17.16 -8.25 -3.46
CA VAL A 84 -17.98 -8.11 -2.24
C VAL A 84 -18.68 -6.74 -2.17
N ASP A 85 -19.93 -6.70 -1.74
CA ASP A 85 -20.75 -5.48 -1.78
C ASP A 85 -20.23 -4.41 -0.82
N ALA A 86 -19.60 -4.81 0.29
CA ALA A 86 -18.88 -3.85 1.15
C ALA A 86 -17.77 -3.11 0.38
N VAL A 87 -16.99 -3.85 -0.43
CA VAL A 87 -15.97 -3.28 -1.31
C VAL A 87 -16.61 -2.35 -2.34
N ARG A 88 -17.71 -2.77 -2.98
CA ARG A 88 -18.46 -1.95 -3.95
C ARG A 88 -19.05 -0.67 -3.35
N ARG A 89 -19.59 -0.74 -2.12
CA ARG A 89 -20.13 0.43 -1.42
C ARG A 89 -19.04 1.44 -1.10
N ASP A 90 -17.88 0.99 -0.65
CA ASP A 90 -16.75 1.88 -0.42
C ASP A 90 -16.22 2.48 -1.73
N VAL A 91 -16.28 1.73 -2.85
CA VAL A 91 -15.98 2.27 -4.17
C VAL A 91 -16.96 3.38 -4.56
N ALA A 92 -18.27 3.16 -4.37
CA ALA A 92 -19.32 4.12 -4.67
C ALA A 92 -19.27 5.36 -3.74
N ALA A 93 -18.95 5.17 -2.47
CA ALA A 93 -18.76 6.25 -1.50
C ALA A 93 -17.53 7.10 -1.87
N ALA A 94 -16.42 6.47 -2.28
CA ALA A 94 -15.24 7.17 -2.77
C ALA A 94 -15.53 7.99 -4.04
N ALA A 95 -16.32 7.46 -4.98
CA ALA A 95 -16.73 8.19 -6.18
C ALA A 95 -17.60 9.42 -5.86
N THR A 96 -18.43 9.34 -4.82
CA THR A 96 -19.29 10.46 -4.37
C THR A 96 -18.48 11.52 -3.62
N ALA A 97 -17.56 11.10 -2.73
CA ALA A 97 -16.65 12.00 -2.01
C ALA A 97 -15.69 12.75 -2.96
N ALA A 98 -15.38 12.14 -4.13
CA ALA A 98 -14.55 12.74 -5.15
C ALA A 98 -15.08 14.09 -5.69
N ALA A 99 -16.40 14.29 -5.62
CA ALA A 99 -17.06 15.51 -6.05
C ALA A 99 -17.02 16.66 -5.02
N ALA A 100 -16.56 16.42 -3.78
CA ALA A 100 -16.82 17.30 -2.64
C ALA A 100 -15.57 17.82 -1.88
N ALA A 101 -14.34 17.44 -2.24
CA ALA A 101 -13.20 17.60 -1.34
C ALA A 101 -12.42 18.93 -1.42
N THR A 102 -11.83 19.30 -0.28
CA THR A 102 -11.00 20.50 -0.05
C THR A 102 -9.62 20.13 0.55
N PRO A 103 -8.59 20.99 0.47
CA PRO A 103 -7.24 20.77 1.04
C PRO A 103 -7.16 20.38 2.52
N ALA A 104 -8.16 20.69 3.35
CA ALA A 104 -8.16 20.30 4.76
C ALA A 104 -8.50 18.82 4.97
N SER A 105 -9.14 18.19 3.99
CA SER A 105 -9.58 16.81 4.11
C SER A 105 -8.40 15.82 4.14
N TYR A 106 -7.32 16.07 3.39
CA TYR A 106 -6.15 15.17 3.28
C TYR A 106 -5.45 14.82 4.61
N LEU A 107 -5.75 15.56 5.68
CA LEU A 107 -5.06 15.49 6.97
C LEU A 107 -5.75 14.53 7.98
N GLN A 108 -6.88 13.90 7.66
CA GLN A 108 -7.59 13.01 8.60
C GLN A 108 -8.17 11.77 7.88
N PRO A 109 -7.51 10.58 7.96
CA PRO A 109 -8.04 9.37 7.37
C PRO A 109 -9.00 8.69 8.37
N SER A 110 -10.20 9.23 8.54
CA SER A 110 -11.32 8.50 9.13
C SER A 110 -12.18 7.91 8.02
N GLY A 111 -11.87 6.66 7.63
CA GLY A 111 -12.82 5.72 7.03
C GLY A 111 -13.42 6.03 5.66
N SER A 112 -13.08 7.14 5.01
CA SER A 112 -13.57 7.46 3.66
C SER A 112 -12.46 8.17 2.88
N PHE A 113 -12.31 7.79 1.62
CA PHE A 113 -11.30 8.34 0.73
C PHE A 113 -11.50 9.81 0.43
N LEU A 114 -10.41 10.47 0.07
CA LEU A 114 -10.44 11.82 -0.45
C LEU A 114 -9.81 11.86 -1.85
N PRO A 115 -10.46 12.52 -2.83
CA PRO A 115 -9.89 12.83 -4.14
C PRO A 115 -8.74 13.83 -4.01
N PRO A 116 -7.94 14.11 -5.05
CA PRO A 116 -6.93 15.19 -5.08
C PRO A 116 -7.54 16.61 -5.12
N PRO A 117 -6.80 17.65 -4.69
CA PRO A 117 -7.40 18.97 -4.49
C PRO A 117 -7.70 19.63 -5.83
N PRO A 118 -8.76 20.45 -5.94
CA PRO A 118 -8.93 21.31 -7.10
C PRO A 118 -7.72 22.28 -7.20
N PRO A 119 -7.34 22.73 -8.42
CA PRO A 119 -6.30 23.74 -8.56
C PRO A 119 -6.68 24.96 -7.71
N LEU A 120 -5.75 25.38 -6.85
CA LEU A 120 -5.94 26.56 -6.00
C LEU A 120 -6.09 27.78 -6.91
N THR A 121 -7.33 28.16 -7.18
CA THR A 121 -7.61 29.50 -7.69
C THR A 121 -7.34 30.47 -6.54
N SER A 122 -6.61 31.52 -6.87
CA SER A 122 -6.03 32.48 -5.93
C SER A 122 -7.00 32.98 -4.85
N ALA A 123 -6.46 33.15 -3.65
CA ALA A 123 -6.98 33.93 -2.52
C ALA A 123 -8.09 33.28 -1.67
N ALA A 124 -7.67 32.43 -0.72
CA ALA A 124 -8.25 32.43 0.62
C ALA A 124 -7.15 32.11 1.63
N ALA A 125 -6.78 33.13 2.41
CA ALA A 125 -5.76 33.06 3.45
C ALA A 125 -6.17 32.07 4.55
N PHE A 126 -5.33 31.06 4.81
CA PHE A 126 -5.43 30.24 6.01
C PHE A 126 -4.66 30.90 7.14
N SER A 127 -5.38 31.40 8.14
CA SER A 127 -4.82 31.80 9.43
C SER A 127 -4.69 30.55 10.30
N ALA A 128 -3.46 30.09 10.54
CA ALA A 128 -3.16 28.98 11.43
C ALA A 128 -3.01 29.52 12.87
N ALA A 129 -3.95 29.20 13.76
CA ALA A 129 -3.82 29.47 15.19
C ALA A 129 -3.33 28.20 15.92
N ALA A 130 -2.26 28.39 16.69
CA ALA A 130 -1.52 27.39 17.44
C ALA A 130 -2.32 26.82 18.63
N LEU A 131 -2.04 25.56 18.98
CA LEU A 131 -2.24 25.01 20.31
C LEU A 131 -0.88 24.52 20.83
N LEU A 132 -0.23 25.36 21.64
CA LEU A 132 0.85 24.95 22.54
C LEU A 132 0.23 24.67 23.91
N PRO A 133 0.72 23.67 24.67
CA PRO A 133 0.20 23.36 26.00
C PRO A 133 0.75 24.32 27.07
N ASP A 134 -0.07 24.55 28.10
CA ASP A 134 0.11 25.47 29.23
C ASP A 134 1.45 25.37 29.97
N GLY A 135 2.00 26.53 30.34
CA GLY A 135 3.13 26.64 31.27
C GLY A 135 3.73 28.05 31.35
N ALA A 136 3.13 28.91 32.18
CA ALA A 136 3.67 30.10 32.86
C ALA A 136 4.73 30.99 32.17
N LEU A 137 4.35 32.24 31.88
CA LEU A 137 5.29 33.37 31.80
C LEU A 137 4.82 34.53 32.71
N PRO A 138 5.73 35.19 33.45
CA PRO A 138 5.39 36.32 34.32
C PRO A 138 5.49 37.67 33.59
N GLY A 139 4.61 38.61 33.97
CA GLY A 139 4.91 40.03 34.14
C GLY A 139 4.86 40.97 32.91
N GLY A 140 3.65 41.51 32.64
CA GLY A 140 3.24 42.86 32.14
C GLY A 140 4.13 43.76 31.25
N PRO A 141 3.68 44.99 30.86
CA PRO A 141 2.39 45.70 31.08
C PRO A 141 1.63 45.98 29.75
N ALA A 142 0.29 45.92 29.69
CA ALA A 142 -0.75 46.90 30.07
C ALA A 142 -1.00 48.05 29.06
N ALA A 143 -2.27 48.15 28.62
CA ALA A 143 -3.09 49.29 28.14
C ALA A 143 -3.79 48.96 26.80
N ALA A 144 -5.09 49.16 26.56
CA ALA A 144 -6.23 49.71 27.30
C ALA A 144 -7.52 49.22 26.59
N ALA A 145 -8.45 48.58 27.32
CA ALA A 145 -9.75 49.11 27.75
C ALA A 145 -10.78 49.47 26.65
N ALA A 146 -11.75 48.57 26.44
CA ALA A 146 -13.12 48.90 26.01
C ALA A 146 -14.14 47.86 26.56
N THR A 147 -14.67 48.17 27.74
CA THR A 147 -16.05 47.98 28.25
C THR A 147 -16.96 46.85 27.70
N GLY A 148 -17.19 45.84 28.53
CA GLY A 148 -18.51 45.50 29.14
C GLY A 148 -19.69 45.02 28.28
N GLY A 149 -20.07 43.74 28.46
CA GLY A 149 -21.46 43.28 28.30
C GLY A 149 -21.65 41.83 27.82
N GLY A 150 -22.15 40.96 28.70
CA GLY A 150 -22.97 39.79 28.34
C GLY A 150 -22.28 38.52 27.84
N LEU A 151 -22.01 37.58 28.74
CA LEU A 151 -21.91 36.15 28.41
C LEU A 151 -23.34 35.59 28.44
N GLU A 152 -23.99 35.38 27.29
CA GLU A 152 -25.13 34.48 27.20
C GLU A 152 -25.43 34.04 25.74
N GLU A 153 -25.67 32.73 25.63
CA GLU A 153 -26.11 31.90 24.49
C GLU A 153 -25.12 31.52 23.36
N LEU A 154 -24.62 30.28 23.47
CA LEU A 154 -24.05 29.51 22.36
C LEU A 154 -25.15 29.13 21.35
N PRO A 155 -24.86 29.13 20.03
CA PRO A 155 -25.82 28.75 18.99
C PRO A 155 -26.38 27.32 19.21
N PRO A 156 -27.65 27.06 18.82
CA PRO A 156 -28.33 25.76 19.02
C PRO A 156 -27.55 24.54 18.48
N ALA A 157 -26.69 24.73 17.47
CA ALA A 157 -25.85 23.68 16.91
C ALA A 157 -24.76 23.15 17.88
N LEU A 158 -24.37 23.93 18.88
CA LEU A 158 -23.39 23.54 19.91
C LEU A 158 -24.05 22.95 21.18
N GLN A 159 -25.35 23.11 21.37
CA GLN A 159 -26.09 22.48 22.48
C GLN A 159 -26.37 20.98 22.24
N ALA A 160 -26.26 20.50 20.99
CA ALA A 160 -26.47 19.08 20.64
C ALA A 160 -25.26 18.16 20.92
N LEU A 161 -24.14 18.71 21.40
CA LEU A 161 -22.94 17.96 21.81
C LEU A 161 -22.84 17.89 23.33
N GLN A 162 -23.88 17.34 23.98
CA GLN A 162 -23.78 16.96 25.38
C GLN A 162 -22.99 15.65 25.51
N LEU A 163 -21.74 15.77 25.98
CA LEU A 163 -20.98 14.66 26.54
C LEU A 163 -21.71 14.14 27.79
N PRO A 164 -21.96 12.82 27.92
CA PRO A 164 -22.59 12.30 29.13
C PRO A 164 -21.67 12.47 30.35
N ALA A 165 -22.22 13.08 31.39
CA ALA A 165 -21.60 13.22 32.70
C ALA A 165 -21.82 11.96 33.56
N ALA A 166 -20.83 11.68 34.41
CA ALA A 166 -20.81 10.77 35.56
C ALA A 166 -20.79 9.25 35.29
N LEU A 167 -19.61 8.66 35.50
CA LEU A 167 -19.38 7.24 35.74
C LEU A 167 -20.07 6.81 37.04
N GLY A 168 -21.04 5.89 36.95
CA GLY A 168 -21.49 5.08 38.08
C GLY A 168 -20.43 4.06 38.51
N PRO A 169 -20.61 3.34 39.63
CA PRO A 169 -19.64 2.37 40.13
C PRO A 169 -19.37 1.26 39.08
N PRO A 170 -18.14 0.70 39.06
CA PRO A 170 -17.71 -0.18 37.98
C PRO A 170 -18.54 -1.47 37.92
N ALA A 171 -19.06 -1.77 36.73
CA ALA A 171 -19.58 -3.08 36.38
C ALA A 171 -18.45 -4.14 36.51
N PRO A 172 -18.78 -5.41 36.83
CA PRO A 172 -17.79 -6.46 36.98
C PRO A 172 -16.94 -6.58 35.71
N ALA A 173 -15.63 -6.80 35.91
CA ALA A 173 -14.58 -6.73 34.89
C ALA A 173 -15.02 -7.28 33.52
N ALA A 174 -15.35 -6.36 32.61
CA ALA A 174 -15.53 -6.67 31.20
C ALA A 174 -14.20 -7.19 30.65
N ALA A 175 -14.27 -8.26 29.85
CA ALA A 175 -13.12 -8.81 29.15
C ALA A 175 -12.31 -7.69 28.48
N ALA A 176 -10.98 -7.80 28.54
CA ALA A 176 -10.07 -6.82 27.96
C ALA A 176 -10.51 -6.43 26.54
N PRO A 177 -10.52 -5.14 26.17
CA PRO A 177 -10.99 -4.72 24.87
C PRO A 177 -10.18 -5.45 23.77
N PRO A 178 -10.84 -5.93 22.71
CA PRO A 178 -10.18 -6.65 21.64
C PRO A 178 -9.00 -5.84 21.10
N SER A 179 -7.82 -6.48 21.03
CA SER A 179 -6.62 -5.88 20.45
C SER A 179 -6.89 -5.40 19.02
N TRP A 180 -6.15 -4.39 18.55
CA TRP A 180 -6.26 -3.90 17.18
C TRP A 180 -6.22 -5.02 16.10
N ALA A 181 -5.41 -6.06 16.33
CA ALA A 181 -5.33 -7.24 15.46
C ALA A 181 -6.66 -8.03 15.40
N SER A 182 -7.37 -8.17 16.52
CA SER A 182 -8.65 -8.88 16.56
C SER A 182 -9.78 -8.14 15.84
N LYS A 183 -9.72 -6.81 15.73
CA LYS A 183 -10.68 -6.03 14.92
C LYS A 183 -10.46 -6.22 13.41
N LYS A 184 -9.20 -6.24 12.95
CA LYS A 184 -8.87 -6.55 11.54
C LYS A 184 -9.31 -7.95 11.14
N ALA A 185 -9.09 -8.93 12.03
CA ALA A 185 -9.49 -10.31 11.80
C ALA A 185 -11.02 -10.46 11.66
N ALA A 186 -11.80 -9.75 12.47
CA ALA A 186 -13.26 -9.76 12.36
C ALA A 186 -13.76 -9.19 11.02
N VAL A 187 -13.18 -8.08 10.55
CA VAL A 187 -13.51 -7.51 9.23
C VAL A 187 -13.09 -8.44 8.09
N ALA A 188 -11.90 -9.03 8.18
CA ALA A 188 -11.41 -10.01 7.20
C ALA A 188 -12.32 -11.25 7.11
N LEU A 189 -12.81 -11.74 8.26
CA LEU A 189 -13.77 -12.83 8.32
C LEU A 189 -15.14 -12.46 7.72
N GLY A 190 -15.61 -11.22 7.93
CA GLY A 190 -16.82 -10.71 7.32
C GLY A 190 -16.74 -10.69 5.79
N LEU A 191 -15.66 -10.14 5.24
CA LEU A 191 -15.38 -10.13 3.79
C LEU A 191 -15.37 -11.55 3.22
N LEU A 192 -14.70 -12.46 3.93
CA LEU A 192 -14.59 -13.86 3.52
C LEU A 192 -15.95 -14.57 3.51
N THR A 193 -16.74 -14.38 4.57
CA THR A 193 -18.08 -14.99 4.70
C THR A 193 -19.00 -14.54 3.56
N GLU A 194 -18.97 -13.25 3.22
CA GLU A 194 -19.76 -12.70 2.11
C GLU A 194 -19.30 -13.25 0.76
N ALA A 195 -17.98 -13.32 0.53
CA ALA A 195 -17.42 -13.80 -0.73
C ALA A 195 -17.70 -15.29 -1.02
N LEU A 196 -17.69 -16.14 0.01
CA LEU A 196 -17.83 -17.59 -0.15
C LEU A 196 -19.28 -18.01 -0.43
N GLY A 197 -20.27 -17.26 0.03
CA GLY A 197 -21.67 -17.65 0.00
C GLY A 197 -22.02 -18.79 0.97
N PRO A 198 -23.31 -19.13 1.12
CA PRO A 198 -23.80 -19.98 2.21
C PRO A 198 -23.27 -21.42 2.15
N GLU A 199 -23.22 -22.04 0.97
CA GLU A 199 -22.79 -23.44 0.81
C GLU A 199 -21.32 -23.66 1.16
N LEU A 200 -20.45 -22.74 0.74
CA LEU A 200 -19.01 -22.84 0.98
C LEU A 200 -18.66 -22.40 2.40
N ALA A 201 -19.41 -21.44 2.97
CA ALA A 201 -19.32 -21.10 4.37
C ALA A 201 -19.73 -22.27 5.28
N GLU A 202 -20.78 -23.01 4.93
CA GLU A 202 -21.18 -24.25 5.62
C GLU A 202 -20.10 -25.33 5.48
N ALA A 203 -19.57 -25.55 4.27
CA ALA A 203 -18.50 -26.52 4.03
C ALA A 203 -17.19 -26.19 4.78
N LEU A 204 -16.97 -24.92 5.10
CA LEU A 204 -15.86 -24.44 5.94
C LEU A 204 -16.19 -24.43 7.44
N GLY A 205 -17.42 -24.79 7.84
CA GLY A 205 -17.87 -24.81 9.23
C GLY A 205 -18.13 -23.42 9.83
N LEU A 206 -18.25 -22.36 9.01
CA LEU A 206 -18.44 -20.98 9.47
C LEU A 206 -19.82 -20.75 10.12
N ALA A 207 -20.84 -21.52 9.76
CA ALA A 207 -22.19 -21.41 10.33
C ALA A 207 -22.25 -21.73 11.84
N ALA A 208 -21.39 -22.62 12.34
CA ALA A 208 -21.26 -22.91 13.77
C ALA A 208 -20.50 -21.81 14.54
N ALA A 209 -19.70 -20.99 13.84
CA ALA A 209 -18.92 -19.91 14.42
C ALA A 209 -19.71 -18.60 14.58
N ALA A 210 -20.68 -18.34 13.69
CA ALA A 210 -21.49 -17.12 13.71
C ALA A 210 -22.60 -17.11 14.77
N GLY A 211 -23.03 -18.29 15.25
CA GLY A 211 -24.10 -18.44 16.25
C GLY A 211 -23.63 -18.53 17.70
N ALA A 212 -22.32 -18.55 17.94
CA ALA A 212 -21.76 -18.62 19.29
C ALA A 212 -21.24 -17.23 19.70
N GLU A 213 -22.04 -16.49 20.47
CA GLU A 213 -21.52 -15.38 21.27
C GLU A 213 -20.36 -15.91 22.12
N GLY A 214 -19.11 -15.64 21.71
CA GLY A 214 -17.91 -16.02 22.46
C GLY A 214 -16.84 -16.83 21.73
N VAL A 215 -17.02 -17.28 20.48
CA VAL A 215 -15.89 -17.86 19.72
C VAL A 215 -15.03 -16.73 19.18
N ALA A 216 -13.95 -16.44 19.90
CA ALA A 216 -13.01 -15.39 19.51
C ALA A 216 -12.40 -15.70 18.12
N PRO A 217 -12.26 -14.68 17.23
CA PRO A 217 -11.57 -14.79 15.93
C PRO A 217 -10.25 -15.60 15.94
N PRO A 218 -9.37 -15.53 16.96
CA PRO A 218 -8.12 -16.31 17.00
C PRO A 218 -8.28 -17.85 17.06
N LEU A 219 -9.47 -18.40 17.27
CA LEU A 219 -9.67 -19.87 17.31
C LEU A 219 -9.97 -20.50 15.93
N LEU A 220 -10.31 -19.71 14.91
CA LEU A 220 -10.75 -20.24 13.60
C LEU A 220 -9.63 -20.29 12.56
N ALA A 221 -8.73 -19.30 12.57
CA ALA A 221 -7.53 -19.26 11.74
C ALA A 221 -6.49 -18.29 12.31
N THR A 222 -5.22 -18.66 12.21
CA THR A 222 -4.09 -17.75 12.44
C THR A 222 -3.58 -17.28 11.08
N PRO A 223 -3.71 -15.99 10.73
CA PRO A 223 -3.13 -15.47 9.49
C PRO A 223 -1.62 -15.72 9.47
N THR A 224 -1.13 -16.32 8.40
CA THR A 224 0.30 -16.59 8.16
C THR A 224 0.93 -15.50 7.31
N TYR A 225 0.18 -15.00 6.33
CA TYR A 225 0.63 -13.98 5.38
C TYR A 225 1.10 -12.72 6.09
N LYS A 226 2.36 -12.34 5.84
CA LYS A 226 3.04 -11.19 6.46
C LYS A 226 3.04 -11.21 8.00
N ALA A 227 2.77 -12.34 8.64
CA ALA A 227 2.65 -12.44 10.10
C ALA A 227 3.96 -12.12 10.85
N GLY A 228 5.11 -12.34 10.20
CA GLY A 228 6.43 -11.99 10.74
C GLY A 228 6.81 -10.51 10.66
N ARG A 229 6.00 -9.66 9.99
CA ARG A 229 6.32 -8.24 9.83
C ARG A 229 6.11 -7.48 11.15
N ALA A 230 7.18 -6.86 11.65
CA ALA A 230 7.12 -6.06 12.88
C ALA A 230 6.23 -4.82 12.71
N SER A 231 5.43 -4.52 13.72
CA SER A 231 4.71 -3.24 13.78
C SER A 231 5.70 -2.10 13.97
N HIS A 232 5.53 -1.01 13.22
CA HIS A 232 6.31 0.21 13.44
C HIS A 232 5.91 0.92 14.74
N GLY A 233 6.87 1.61 15.37
CA GLY A 233 6.62 2.45 16.56
C GLY A 233 5.90 3.75 16.23
N SER A 234 5.48 4.49 17.26
CA SER A 234 4.76 5.78 17.12
C SER A 234 5.48 6.79 16.23
N ASP A 235 6.80 6.87 16.34
CA ASP A 235 7.63 7.82 15.58
C ASP A 235 7.47 7.64 14.06
N PHE A 236 7.34 6.40 13.60
CA PHE A 236 7.12 6.11 12.19
C PHE A 236 5.80 6.71 11.70
N TYR A 237 4.73 6.59 12.49
CA TYR A 237 3.42 7.11 12.10
C TYR A 237 3.37 8.64 12.13
N THR A 238 4.07 9.27 13.06
CA THR A 238 4.25 10.73 13.08
C THR A 238 5.01 11.20 11.84
N ASP A 239 6.11 10.54 11.49
CA ASP A 239 6.90 10.86 10.30
C ASP A 239 6.10 10.59 9.02
N PHE A 240 5.39 9.47 8.94
CA PHE A 240 4.52 9.13 7.82
C PHE A 240 3.41 10.16 7.59
N PHE A 241 2.82 10.68 8.67
CA PHE A 241 1.84 11.76 8.58
C PHE A 241 2.46 13.03 7.99
N ASN A 242 3.68 13.39 8.41
CA ASN A 242 4.41 14.53 7.86
C ASN A 242 4.71 14.35 6.36
N LEU A 243 5.06 13.13 5.93
CA LEU A 243 5.23 12.80 4.52
C LEU A 243 3.94 13.04 3.73
N GLN A 244 2.80 12.51 4.19
CA GLN A 244 1.51 12.69 3.50
C GLN A 244 1.13 14.17 3.41
N ARG A 245 1.32 14.93 4.50
CA ARG A 245 1.10 16.39 4.52
C ARG A 245 1.98 17.10 3.48
N LEU A 246 3.28 16.80 3.43
CA LEU A 246 4.18 17.44 2.46
C LEU A 246 3.85 17.07 1.01
N LEU A 247 3.53 15.82 0.72
CA LEU A 247 3.10 15.39 -0.61
C LEU A 247 1.87 16.20 -1.07
N GLY A 248 0.86 16.34 -0.20
CA GLY A 248 -0.33 17.15 -0.49
C GLY A 248 -0.01 18.62 -0.76
N LEU A 249 0.87 19.24 0.04
CA LEU A 249 1.33 20.62 -0.19
C LEU A 249 2.12 20.76 -1.51
N MET A 250 2.82 19.71 -1.93
CA MET A 250 3.54 19.64 -3.20
C MET A 250 2.63 19.26 -4.39
N SER A 251 1.31 19.23 -4.19
CA SER A 251 0.32 18.82 -5.19
C SER A 251 0.58 17.40 -5.75
N VAL A 252 1.25 16.56 -4.98
CA VAL A 252 1.45 15.13 -5.27
C VAL A 252 0.44 14.35 -4.45
N THR A 253 -0.45 13.63 -5.11
CA THR A 253 -1.58 12.99 -4.44
C THR A 253 -1.17 11.63 -3.87
N PRO A 254 -1.21 11.42 -2.54
CA PRO A 254 -1.10 10.10 -1.94
C PRO A 254 -2.31 9.24 -2.34
N LEU A 255 -2.05 8.08 -2.94
CA LEU A 255 -3.08 7.11 -3.27
C LEU A 255 -3.05 5.97 -2.27
N ILE A 256 -4.19 5.71 -1.65
CA ILE A 256 -4.43 4.55 -0.80
C ILE A 256 -5.77 4.00 -1.24
N ARG A 257 -5.86 2.68 -1.40
CA ARG A 257 -7.14 1.98 -1.52
C ARG A 257 -7.25 1.00 -0.34
N PRO A 258 -8.24 1.11 0.56
CA PRO A 258 -8.60 0.02 1.45
C PRO A 258 -8.86 -1.23 0.62
N TRP A 259 -8.86 -2.39 1.27
CA TRP A 259 -8.93 -3.73 0.69
C TRP A 259 -7.84 -4.11 -0.34
N LEU A 260 -7.09 -3.18 -0.96
CA LEU A 260 -5.96 -3.47 -1.85
C LEU A 260 -4.63 -3.15 -1.20
N GLU A 261 -3.59 -3.92 -1.51
CA GLU A 261 -2.22 -3.54 -1.17
C GLU A 261 -1.72 -2.45 -2.14
N ALA A 262 -0.65 -1.76 -1.74
CA ALA A 262 0.00 -0.77 -2.59
C ALA A 262 0.41 -1.37 -3.94
N ASP A 263 0.93 -2.60 -3.93
CA ASP A 263 1.39 -3.29 -5.13
C ASP A 263 0.26 -3.53 -6.13
N ASP A 264 -0.91 -3.95 -5.65
CA ASP A 264 -2.09 -4.16 -6.47
C ASP A 264 -2.59 -2.85 -7.09
N LEU A 265 -2.61 -1.76 -6.31
CA LEU A 265 -2.99 -0.45 -6.85
C LEU A 265 -1.96 0.05 -7.88
N ILE A 266 -0.67 -0.18 -7.66
CA ILE A 266 0.39 0.12 -8.64
C ILE A 266 0.14 -0.65 -9.94
N GLY A 267 -0.13 -1.96 -9.86
CA GLY A 267 -0.34 -2.75 -11.07
C GLY A 267 -1.62 -2.38 -11.85
N LEU A 268 -2.69 -1.96 -11.16
CA LEU A 268 -3.87 -1.38 -11.82
C LEU A 268 -3.54 -0.04 -12.51
N LEU A 269 -2.76 0.82 -11.86
CA LEU A 269 -2.32 2.10 -12.46
C LEU A 269 -1.42 1.87 -13.68
N VAL A 270 -0.52 0.89 -13.62
CA VAL A 270 0.33 0.49 -14.76
C VAL A 270 -0.54 0.03 -15.93
N LYS A 271 -1.51 -0.87 -15.68
CA LYS A 271 -2.43 -1.36 -16.70
C LYS A 271 -3.22 -0.21 -17.35
N ASP A 272 -3.71 0.74 -16.55
CA ASP A 272 -4.45 1.88 -17.06
C ASP A 272 -3.56 2.86 -17.86
N ALA A 273 -2.36 3.15 -17.37
CA ALA A 273 -1.40 4.02 -18.06
C ALA A 273 -0.95 3.43 -19.41
N VAL A 274 -0.66 2.12 -19.46
CA VAL A 274 -0.32 1.41 -20.71
C VAL A 274 -1.49 1.45 -21.70
N ARG A 275 -2.73 1.26 -21.23
CA ARG A 275 -3.94 1.39 -22.05
C ARG A 275 -4.08 2.78 -22.67
N GLN A 276 -3.58 3.81 -21.98
CA GLN A 276 -3.54 5.20 -22.46
C GLN A 276 -2.27 5.53 -23.27
N GLY A 277 -1.42 4.54 -23.56
CA GLY A 277 -0.20 4.72 -24.36
C GLY A 277 0.96 5.39 -23.61
N MET A 278 0.93 5.40 -22.27
CA MET A 278 1.97 5.99 -21.44
C MET A 278 3.05 4.96 -21.09
N ALA A 279 4.32 5.37 -21.19
CA ALA A 279 5.43 4.61 -20.62
C ALA A 279 5.47 4.79 -19.10
N VAL A 280 5.83 3.74 -18.36
CA VAL A 280 5.75 3.73 -16.88
C VAL A 280 7.11 3.41 -16.25
N ARG A 281 7.43 4.12 -15.17
CA ARG A 281 8.60 3.85 -14.31
C ARG A 281 8.14 3.57 -12.88
N ILE A 282 8.26 2.32 -12.44
CA ILE A 282 7.83 1.88 -11.12
C ILE A 282 9.00 2.05 -10.14
N LEU A 283 8.95 3.04 -9.26
CA LEU A 283 9.97 3.25 -8.25
C LEU A 283 9.70 2.41 -7.00
N SER A 284 10.39 1.28 -6.86
CA SER A 284 10.26 0.39 -5.71
C SER A 284 11.48 -0.51 -5.55
N SER A 285 11.70 -1.05 -4.35
CA SER A 285 12.63 -2.16 -4.12
C SER A 285 11.92 -3.52 -4.04
N ASP A 286 10.59 -3.52 -4.02
CA ASP A 286 9.79 -4.73 -3.92
C ASP A 286 9.90 -5.56 -5.21
N ARG A 287 10.33 -6.81 -5.08
CA ARG A 287 10.55 -7.70 -6.22
C ARG A 287 9.25 -8.20 -6.81
N ASP A 288 8.13 -8.04 -6.13
CA ASP A 288 6.83 -8.50 -6.58
C ASP A 288 6.37 -7.70 -7.79
N LEU A 289 6.74 -6.43 -7.82
CA LEU A 289 6.48 -5.52 -8.93
C LEU A 289 7.32 -5.85 -10.18
N MET A 290 8.30 -6.76 -10.09
CA MET A 290 8.95 -7.31 -11.29
C MET A 290 7.96 -8.02 -12.21
N GLN A 291 6.80 -8.46 -11.69
CA GLN A 291 5.69 -9.02 -12.46
C GLN A 291 5.11 -8.06 -13.51
N LEU A 292 5.25 -6.75 -13.27
CA LEU A 292 4.65 -5.69 -14.08
C LEU A 292 5.60 -5.14 -15.15
N VAL A 293 6.88 -5.53 -15.14
CA VAL A 293 7.86 -5.10 -16.15
C VAL A 293 7.46 -5.64 -17.51
N ASP A 294 7.43 -4.76 -18.50
CA ASP A 294 6.97 -5.04 -19.85
C ASP A 294 7.67 -4.08 -20.83
N ASP A 295 8.71 -4.56 -21.50
CA ASP A 295 9.50 -3.74 -22.41
C ASP A 295 8.70 -3.35 -23.66
N ALA A 296 7.74 -4.19 -24.09
CA ALA A 296 6.92 -3.94 -25.26
C ALA A 296 5.97 -2.74 -25.05
N HIS A 297 5.54 -2.51 -23.81
CA HIS A 297 4.71 -1.37 -23.42
C HIS A 297 5.48 -0.25 -22.69
N GLY A 298 6.81 -0.34 -22.65
CA GLY A 298 7.66 0.69 -22.04
C GLY A 298 7.54 0.78 -20.52
N VAL A 299 7.21 -0.31 -19.83
CA VAL A 299 7.13 -0.40 -18.37
C VAL A 299 8.44 -0.96 -17.82
N ALA A 300 9.12 -0.17 -16.98
CA ALA A 300 10.35 -0.59 -16.32
C ALA A 300 10.33 -0.22 -14.83
N MET A 301 11.11 -0.94 -14.02
CA MET A 301 11.21 -0.68 -12.58
C MET A 301 12.51 0.08 -12.25
N LEU A 302 12.43 1.06 -11.37
CA LEU A 302 13.56 1.80 -10.82
C LEU A 302 13.80 1.30 -9.39
N SER A 303 14.84 0.50 -9.20
CA SER A 303 15.22 0.02 -7.89
C SER A 303 16.26 0.95 -7.25
N PRO A 304 16.06 1.46 -6.02
CA PRO A 304 17.07 2.25 -5.33
C PRO A 304 18.41 1.51 -5.26
N ALA A 305 19.50 2.17 -5.69
CA ALA A 305 20.83 1.60 -5.66
C ALA A 305 21.28 1.34 -4.22
N SER A 306 21.96 0.22 -3.97
CA SER A 306 22.55 -0.08 -2.66
C SER A 306 23.64 0.94 -2.30
N PRO A 307 23.94 1.16 -1.00
CA PRO A 307 25.04 2.05 -0.59
C PRO A 307 26.39 1.68 -1.23
N ALA A 308 26.65 0.38 -1.44
CA ALA A 308 27.83 -0.10 -2.16
C ALA A 308 27.82 0.28 -3.65
N ALA A 309 26.65 0.26 -4.28
CA ALA A 309 26.48 0.73 -5.66
C ALA A 309 26.61 2.25 -5.78
N LEU A 310 26.18 3.02 -4.77
CA LEU A 310 26.38 4.46 -4.69
C LEU A 310 27.87 4.82 -4.51
N ALA A 311 28.59 4.12 -3.63
CA ALA A 311 30.02 4.34 -3.39
C ALA A 311 30.92 4.00 -4.59
N ALA A 312 30.54 3.00 -5.40
CA ALA A 312 31.26 2.66 -6.63
C ALA A 312 31.07 3.71 -7.75
N VAL A 313 29.99 4.48 -7.71
CA VAL A 313 29.71 5.56 -8.68
C VAL A 313 30.53 6.81 -8.36
N ASP A 314 30.67 7.16 -7.08
CA ASP A 314 31.54 8.27 -6.65
C ASP A 314 33.03 8.02 -6.99
N ALA A 315 33.41 6.77 -7.24
CA ALA A 315 34.75 6.36 -7.68
C ALA A 315 34.97 6.41 -9.21
N GLY A 316 34.03 6.95 -10.01
CA GLY A 316 34.25 7.29 -11.42
C GLY A 316 34.14 6.15 -12.44
N GLY A 317 33.56 4.99 -12.09
CA GLY A 317 33.41 3.86 -13.00
C GLY A 317 31.98 3.64 -13.51
N GLY A 318 31.65 4.06 -14.73
CA GLY A 318 30.36 3.65 -15.33
C GLY A 318 29.94 4.25 -16.66
N ALA A 319 30.80 4.26 -17.68
CA ALA A 319 30.31 4.23 -19.06
C ALA A 319 29.75 2.82 -19.34
N GLY A 320 28.48 2.74 -19.74
CA GLY A 320 27.74 1.49 -19.90
C GLY A 320 28.33 0.57 -20.97
N THR A 321 28.45 -0.72 -20.65
CA THR A 321 28.60 -1.77 -21.66
C THR A 321 27.22 -2.14 -22.23
N ALA A 322 27.16 -2.41 -23.53
CA ALA A 322 25.96 -2.88 -24.21
C ALA A 322 25.43 -4.15 -23.53
N GLY A 323 24.21 -4.10 -22.99
CA GLY A 323 23.54 -5.20 -22.31
C GLY A 323 23.50 -5.12 -20.77
N GLY A 324 24.15 -4.14 -20.15
CA GLY A 324 23.99 -3.85 -18.72
C GLY A 324 22.81 -2.91 -18.42
N PRO A 325 22.30 -2.85 -17.18
CA PRO A 325 21.29 -1.86 -16.81
C PRO A 325 21.82 -0.45 -17.09
N SER A 326 21.06 0.35 -17.83
CA SER A 326 21.37 1.77 -18.01
C SER A 326 21.28 2.45 -16.65
N ARG A 327 22.43 2.90 -16.12
CA ARG A 327 22.57 3.42 -14.76
C ARG A 327 22.26 4.91 -14.74
N SER A 328 21.04 5.26 -14.33
CA SER A 328 20.71 6.62 -13.95
C SER A 328 20.72 6.72 -12.43
N PHE A 329 21.84 7.20 -11.88
CA PHE A 329 21.99 7.44 -10.45
C PHE A 329 20.77 8.21 -9.88
N PRO A 330 20.18 7.82 -8.74
CA PRO A 330 20.56 6.76 -7.79
C PRO A 330 19.81 5.44 -7.99
N PHE A 331 19.34 5.11 -9.20
CA PHE A 331 18.52 3.91 -9.46
C PHE A 331 19.20 2.92 -10.40
N SER A 332 18.94 1.64 -10.16
CA SER A 332 19.10 0.59 -11.15
C SER A 332 17.79 0.42 -11.91
N THR A 333 17.82 0.62 -13.23
CA THR A 333 16.66 0.35 -14.08
C THR A 333 16.61 -1.15 -14.38
N LEU A 334 15.46 -1.76 -14.11
CA LEU A 334 15.15 -3.17 -14.33
C LEU A 334 14.16 -3.27 -15.50
N HIS A 335 14.66 -3.81 -16.60
CA HIS A 335 13.91 -4.29 -17.75
C HIS A 335 13.75 -5.81 -17.67
N GLU A 336 13.03 -6.42 -18.63
CA GLU A 336 12.75 -7.87 -18.61
C GLU A 336 14.03 -8.70 -18.52
N ALA A 337 15.08 -8.27 -19.22
CA ALA A 337 16.38 -8.93 -19.19
C ALA A 337 16.98 -8.99 -17.78
N GLN A 338 16.85 -7.94 -16.97
CA GLN A 338 17.33 -7.95 -15.59
C GLN A 338 16.43 -8.79 -14.67
N VAL A 339 15.12 -8.86 -14.94
CA VAL A 339 14.22 -9.78 -14.22
C VAL A 339 14.62 -11.23 -14.48
N VAL A 340 14.85 -11.60 -15.74
CA VAL A 340 15.33 -12.93 -16.13
C VAL A 340 16.69 -13.24 -15.51
N ALA A 341 17.62 -12.28 -15.51
CA ALA A 341 18.93 -12.47 -14.89
C ALA A 341 18.83 -12.68 -13.37
N ALA A 342 17.88 -12.01 -12.71
CA ALA A 342 17.70 -12.09 -11.25
C ALA A 342 16.96 -13.37 -10.80
N LEU A 343 15.94 -13.81 -11.54
CA LEU A 343 15.02 -14.86 -11.11
C LEU A 343 15.06 -16.12 -11.99
N GLY A 344 15.67 -16.06 -13.17
CA GLY A 344 15.67 -17.14 -14.16
C GLY A 344 14.33 -17.31 -14.90
N VAL A 345 13.38 -16.39 -14.70
CA VAL A 345 12.05 -16.40 -15.33
C VAL A 345 11.68 -15.01 -15.86
N PRO A 346 10.86 -14.91 -16.92
CA PRO A 346 10.35 -13.62 -17.40
C PRO A 346 9.31 -13.02 -16.41
N PRO A 347 9.06 -11.70 -16.46
CA PRO A 347 8.08 -11.00 -15.60
C PRO A 347 6.75 -11.73 -15.42
N ARG A 348 6.14 -12.17 -16.53
CA ARG A 348 4.85 -12.87 -16.54
C ARG A 348 4.81 -14.18 -15.71
N LEU A 349 5.96 -14.74 -15.34
CA LEU A 349 6.08 -15.98 -14.56
C LEU A 349 6.64 -15.77 -13.15
N VAL A 350 6.81 -14.52 -12.69
CA VAL A 350 7.34 -14.24 -11.35
C VAL A 350 6.40 -14.75 -10.25
N ALA A 351 5.08 -14.62 -10.41
CA ALA A 351 4.11 -15.20 -9.46
C ALA A 351 4.14 -16.74 -9.46
N ASP A 352 4.21 -17.37 -10.64
CA ASP A 352 4.34 -18.83 -10.79
C ASP A 352 5.66 -19.34 -10.20
N TYR A 353 6.74 -18.57 -10.32
CA TYR A 353 8.02 -18.85 -9.68
C TYR A 353 7.88 -18.84 -8.16
N LYS A 354 7.24 -17.82 -7.58
CA LYS A 354 6.96 -17.76 -6.14
C LYS A 354 6.06 -18.90 -5.67
N ALA A 355 5.07 -19.30 -6.46
CA ALA A 355 4.22 -20.45 -6.15
C ALA A 355 4.99 -21.77 -6.02
N LEU A 356 6.11 -21.89 -6.71
CA LEU A 356 7.01 -23.04 -6.62
C LEU A 356 8.03 -22.89 -5.49
N THR A 357 8.63 -21.71 -5.31
CA THR A 357 9.72 -21.51 -4.33
C THR A 357 9.25 -21.17 -2.93
N GLY A 358 8.04 -20.65 -2.78
CA GLY A 358 7.61 -19.92 -1.59
C GLY A 358 8.24 -18.52 -1.51
N ASP A 359 7.86 -17.79 -0.46
CA ASP A 359 8.42 -16.49 -0.10
C ASP A 359 8.43 -16.30 1.41
N ASP A 360 9.61 -16.43 2.02
CA ASP A 360 9.78 -16.29 3.47
C ASP A 360 9.43 -14.89 3.98
N SER A 361 9.62 -13.84 3.17
CA SER A 361 9.38 -12.45 3.58
C SER A 361 7.90 -12.17 3.85
N ASP A 362 7.04 -12.85 3.10
CA ASP A 362 5.58 -12.80 3.22
C ASP A 362 4.98 -14.04 3.85
N CYS A 363 5.82 -14.96 4.32
CA CYS A 363 5.43 -16.24 4.91
C CYS A 363 4.55 -17.08 3.97
N LEU A 364 4.83 -17.04 2.66
CA LEU A 364 4.13 -17.81 1.65
C LEU A 364 4.79 -19.19 1.47
N PRO A 365 4.02 -20.29 1.51
CA PRO A 365 4.56 -21.63 1.35
C PRO A 365 5.02 -21.89 -0.10
N GLY A 366 6.01 -22.79 -0.23
CA GLY A 366 6.52 -23.27 -1.49
C GLY A 366 6.39 -24.79 -1.64
N VAL A 367 6.85 -25.32 -2.77
CA VAL A 367 6.90 -26.77 -3.00
C VAL A 367 8.20 -27.31 -2.42
N GLU A 368 8.09 -28.30 -1.53
CA GLU A 368 9.26 -28.87 -0.85
C GLU A 368 10.33 -29.34 -1.84
N GLY A 369 11.57 -28.88 -1.62
CA GLY A 369 12.72 -29.22 -2.45
C GLY A 369 12.73 -28.55 -3.83
N VAL A 370 11.82 -27.63 -4.14
CA VAL A 370 11.84 -26.82 -5.36
C VAL A 370 12.42 -25.44 -5.04
N GLY A 371 13.74 -25.32 -5.13
CA GLY A 371 14.42 -24.02 -5.01
C GLY A 371 14.45 -23.22 -6.32
N PRO A 372 15.02 -22.00 -6.31
CA PRO A 372 15.06 -21.06 -7.44
C PRO A 372 15.43 -21.69 -8.79
N LYS A 373 16.54 -22.43 -8.85
CA LYS A 373 17.02 -23.08 -10.07
C LYS A 373 16.04 -24.12 -10.61
N THR A 374 15.42 -24.90 -9.73
CA THR A 374 14.46 -25.93 -10.15
C THR A 374 13.17 -25.29 -10.63
N ALA A 375 12.67 -24.27 -9.93
CA ALA A 375 11.47 -23.52 -10.33
C ALA A 375 11.65 -22.92 -11.73
N ALA A 376 12.76 -22.22 -11.98
CA ALA A 376 13.07 -21.65 -13.29
C ALA A 376 13.13 -22.71 -14.40
N GLN A 377 13.76 -23.86 -14.15
CA GLN A 377 13.82 -24.97 -15.11
C GLN A 377 12.43 -25.55 -15.42
N LEU A 378 11.61 -25.78 -14.40
CA LEU A 378 10.26 -26.31 -14.55
C LEU A 378 9.37 -25.33 -15.34
N LEU A 379 9.45 -24.03 -15.03
CA LEU A 379 8.68 -23.00 -15.72
C LEU A 379 9.17 -22.77 -17.15
N ALA A 380 10.47 -22.87 -17.42
CA ALA A 380 10.99 -22.84 -18.78
C ALA A 380 10.48 -24.03 -19.62
N ALA A 381 10.36 -25.22 -19.01
CA ALA A 381 9.89 -26.42 -19.69
C ALA A 381 8.36 -26.49 -19.86
N HIS A 382 7.60 -25.93 -18.93
CA HIS A 382 6.14 -26.15 -18.84
C HIS A 382 5.30 -24.87 -18.85
N GLY A 383 5.93 -23.70 -18.90
CA GLY A 383 5.29 -22.41 -19.16
C GLY A 383 4.56 -21.76 -17.99
N SER A 384 4.01 -22.52 -17.04
CA SER A 384 3.27 -21.98 -15.87
C SER A 384 3.18 -23.01 -14.75
N LEU A 385 2.72 -22.61 -13.56
CA LEU A 385 2.43 -23.53 -12.46
C LEU A 385 1.42 -24.61 -12.89
N ALA A 386 0.38 -24.22 -13.62
CA ALA A 386 -0.62 -25.15 -14.14
C ALA A 386 0.01 -26.14 -15.13
N GLY A 387 0.92 -25.68 -16.01
CA GLY A 387 1.68 -26.55 -16.90
C GLY A 387 2.59 -27.52 -16.16
N VAL A 388 3.23 -27.07 -15.07
CA VAL A 388 4.06 -27.94 -14.21
C VAL A 388 3.23 -29.04 -13.55
N HIS A 389 2.04 -28.71 -13.04
CA HIS A 389 1.11 -29.69 -12.47
C HIS A 389 0.60 -30.68 -13.54
N ALA A 390 0.25 -30.19 -14.74
CA ALA A 390 -0.15 -31.04 -15.85
C ALA A 390 0.97 -32.03 -16.26
N ALA A 391 2.23 -31.60 -16.18
CA ALA A 391 3.39 -32.43 -16.48
C ALA A 391 3.83 -33.36 -15.33
N ALA A 392 3.18 -33.34 -14.17
CA ALA A 392 3.63 -34.05 -12.97
C ALA A 392 3.86 -35.56 -13.17
N ALA A 393 3.10 -36.20 -14.07
CA ALA A 393 3.26 -37.61 -14.44
C ALA A 393 4.59 -37.92 -15.15
N SER A 394 5.24 -36.92 -15.75
CA SER A 394 6.55 -37.06 -16.43
C SER A 394 7.74 -36.78 -15.50
N LEU A 395 7.49 -36.20 -14.32
CA LEU A 395 8.53 -35.86 -13.36
C LEU A 395 8.96 -37.05 -12.51
N THR A 396 10.13 -36.93 -11.86
CA THR A 396 10.65 -37.95 -10.95
C THR A 396 9.64 -38.27 -9.83
N PRO A 397 9.60 -39.51 -9.30
CA PRO A 397 8.64 -39.87 -8.26
C PRO A 397 8.66 -38.92 -7.05
N LYS A 398 9.87 -38.51 -6.61
CA LYS A 398 10.05 -37.55 -5.51
C LYS A 398 9.43 -36.18 -5.85
N ARG A 399 9.68 -35.66 -7.06
CA ARG A 399 9.18 -34.33 -7.46
C ARG A 399 7.66 -34.34 -7.65
N ARG A 400 7.13 -35.41 -8.25
CA ARG A 400 5.69 -35.62 -8.39
C ARG A 400 5.00 -35.64 -7.03
N ALA A 401 5.52 -36.41 -6.09
CA ALA A 401 4.95 -36.48 -4.74
C ALA A 401 4.97 -35.11 -4.03
N ALA A 402 6.08 -34.36 -4.14
CA ALA A 402 6.18 -33.02 -3.57
C ALA A 402 5.17 -32.03 -4.18
N LEU A 403 5.02 -32.02 -5.51
CA LEU A 403 4.03 -31.18 -6.19
C LEU A 403 2.60 -31.55 -5.79
N GLN A 404 2.29 -32.84 -5.75
CA GLN A 404 0.97 -33.32 -5.34
C GLN A 404 0.64 -32.90 -3.90
N ALA A 405 1.58 -33.08 -2.96
CA ALA A 405 1.43 -32.67 -1.58
C ALA A 405 1.25 -31.15 -1.42
N ALA A 406 1.93 -30.35 -2.26
CA ALA A 406 1.88 -28.90 -2.22
C ALA A 406 0.86 -28.27 -3.18
N THR A 407 -0.07 -29.03 -3.76
CA THR A 407 -1.01 -28.51 -4.77
C THR A 407 -1.84 -27.34 -4.23
N ALA A 408 -2.47 -27.51 -3.07
CA ALA A 408 -3.28 -26.45 -2.47
C ALA A 408 -2.43 -25.23 -2.06
N ALA A 409 -1.27 -25.48 -1.45
CA ALA A 409 -0.35 -24.44 -0.99
C ALA A 409 0.25 -23.62 -2.14
N SER A 410 0.68 -24.26 -3.22
CA SER A 410 1.23 -23.57 -4.40
C SER A 410 0.18 -22.74 -5.12
N HIS A 411 -1.07 -23.22 -5.26
CA HIS A 411 -2.15 -22.39 -5.82
C HIS A 411 -2.54 -21.22 -4.91
N TYR A 412 -2.54 -21.43 -3.58
CA TYR A 412 -2.70 -20.34 -2.61
C TYR A 412 -1.60 -19.29 -2.78
N THR A 413 -0.32 -19.69 -2.78
CA THR A 413 0.81 -18.78 -2.98
C THR A 413 0.72 -18.07 -4.32
N LEU A 414 0.32 -18.74 -5.40
CA LEU A 414 0.11 -18.10 -6.70
C LEU A 414 -0.90 -16.95 -6.60
N ALA A 415 -2.06 -17.20 -6.00
CA ALA A 415 -3.09 -16.18 -5.81
C ALA A 415 -2.60 -15.05 -4.90
N MET A 416 -1.86 -15.38 -3.84
CA MET A 416 -1.35 -14.44 -2.85
C MET A 416 -0.16 -13.59 -3.33
N ALA A 417 0.64 -14.09 -4.26
CA ALA A 417 1.79 -13.37 -4.81
C ALA A 417 1.47 -12.58 -6.09
N ARG A 418 0.36 -12.91 -6.77
CA ARG A 418 0.05 -12.31 -8.07
C ARG A 418 -0.53 -10.91 -7.92
N VAL A 419 0.23 -9.90 -8.34
CA VAL A 419 -0.16 -8.48 -8.28
C VAL A 419 -1.30 -8.20 -9.26
N LEU A 420 -2.32 -7.45 -8.84
CA LEU A 420 -3.39 -7.03 -9.76
C LEU A 420 -2.84 -6.24 -10.95
N GLY A 421 -3.36 -6.48 -12.15
CA GLY A 421 -2.84 -5.87 -13.38
C GLY A 421 -1.69 -6.64 -14.05
N ALA A 422 -1.04 -7.57 -13.34
CA ALA A 422 -0.11 -8.51 -13.97
C ALA A 422 -0.87 -9.53 -14.85
N PRO A 423 -0.20 -10.17 -15.83
CA PRO A 423 -0.81 -11.23 -16.63
C PRO A 423 -1.40 -12.36 -15.78
N GLY A 424 -2.65 -12.73 -16.05
CA GLY A 424 -3.38 -13.78 -15.32
C GLY A 424 -3.89 -13.37 -13.93
N ALA A 425 -3.82 -12.09 -13.56
CA ALA A 425 -4.36 -11.60 -12.30
C ALA A 425 -5.90 -11.50 -12.33
N PRO A 426 -6.56 -11.52 -11.15
CA PRO A 426 -7.98 -11.20 -11.02
C PRO A 426 -8.33 -9.88 -11.70
N GLU A 427 -9.53 -9.79 -12.28
CA GLU A 427 -10.05 -8.51 -12.73
C GLU A 427 -10.56 -7.73 -11.50
N ALA A 428 -9.96 -6.57 -11.28
CA ALA A 428 -10.48 -5.62 -10.30
C ALA A 428 -11.81 -5.01 -10.81
N PRO A 429 -12.73 -4.60 -9.92
CA PRO A 429 -13.91 -3.85 -10.33
C PRO A 429 -13.54 -2.63 -11.19
N PRO A 430 -14.29 -2.35 -12.27
CA PRO A 430 -13.92 -1.34 -13.26
C PRO A 430 -13.88 0.09 -12.70
N ASP A 431 -14.53 0.31 -11.56
CA ASP A 431 -14.65 1.57 -10.83
C ASP A 431 -13.59 1.73 -9.71
N VAL A 432 -12.64 0.79 -9.60
CA VAL A 432 -11.52 0.91 -8.63
C VAL A 432 -10.67 2.15 -8.91
N LEU A 433 -10.40 2.44 -10.18
CA LEU A 433 -9.72 3.66 -10.62
C LEU A 433 -10.75 4.62 -11.22
N PRO A 434 -10.89 5.86 -10.70
CA PRO A 434 -11.79 6.81 -11.33
C PRO A 434 -11.27 7.20 -12.73
N PRO A 435 -12.16 7.45 -13.71
CA PRO A 435 -11.78 7.62 -15.11
C PRO A 435 -10.88 8.84 -15.37
N ASP A 436 -10.94 9.87 -14.52
CA ASP A 436 -10.15 11.09 -14.57
C ASP A 436 -8.85 11.01 -13.73
N LEU A 437 -8.48 9.83 -13.22
CA LEU A 437 -7.32 9.68 -12.34
C LEU A 437 -6.01 10.11 -13.00
N MET A 438 -5.73 9.69 -14.22
CA MET A 438 -4.46 10.06 -14.89
C MET A 438 -4.30 11.57 -15.05
N ASP A 439 -5.35 12.30 -15.41
CA ASP A 439 -5.32 13.76 -15.52
C ASP A 439 -4.98 14.43 -14.19
N ARG A 440 -5.53 13.90 -13.09
CA ARG A 440 -5.28 14.40 -11.73
C ARG A 440 -3.89 14.07 -11.20
N LEU A 441 -3.21 13.08 -11.78
CA LEU A 441 -1.83 12.73 -11.46
C LEU A 441 -0.80 13.57 -12.24
N SER A 442 -1.25 14.44 -13.15
CA SER A 442 -0.37 15.32 -13.92
C SER A 442 0.48 16.22 -13.02
N LEU A 443 1.79 16.27 -13.27
CA LEU A 443 2.70 17.16 -12.54
C LEU A 443 2.59 18.59 -13.07
N ARG A 444 1.96 19.48 -12.29
CA ARG A 444 1.71 20.89 -12.64
C ARG A 444 2.49 21.89 -11.77
N GLY A 445 3.44 21.40 -10.97
CA GLY A 445 4.04 22.18 -9.88
C GLY A 445 3.09 22.30 -8.68
N PHE A 446 3.45 23.17 -7.75
CA PHE A 446 2.76 23.42 -6.48
C PHE A 446 2.92 24.89 -6.06
N GLU A 447 2.34 25.32 -4.93
CA GLU A 447 2.62 26.67 -4.43
C GLU A 447 3.87 26.73 -3.53
N PRO A 448 4.98 27.39 -3.94
CA PRO A 448 6.23 27.36 -3.18
C PRO A 448 6.11 27.95 -1.77
N ASP A 449 5.25 28.97 -1.61
CA ASP A 449 5.02 29.65 -0.33
C ASP A 449 4.27 28.76 0.69
N LEU A 450 3.59 27.69 0.24
CA LEU A 450 2.96 26.70 1.13
C LEU A 450 3.93 25.59 1.55
N VAL A 451 4.86 25.21 0.67
CA VAL A 451 5.81 24.11 0.91
C VAL A 451 7.03 24.56 1.73
N GLY A 452 7.54 25.77 1.48
CA GLY A 452 8.71 26.31 2.17
C GLY A 452 8.61 26.30 3.71
N PRO A 453 7.52 26.80 4.31
CA PRO A 453 7.32 26.76 5.76
C PRO A 453 7.30 25.34 6.34
N ALA A 454 6.62 24.40 5.66
CA ALA A 454 6.54 23.01 6.12
C ALA A 454 7.91 22.28 6.06
N LEU A 455 8.71 22.54 5.03
CA LEU A 455 10.09 22.04 4.97
C LEU A 455 10.98 22.63 6.06
N ASN A 456 10.79 23.91 6.41
CA ASN A 456 11.50 24.56 7.51
C ASN A 456 11.10 24.01 8.88
N GLU A 457 9.80 23.77 9.11
CA GLU A 457 9.26 23.15 10.33
C GLU A 457 9.91 21.78 10.59
N LEU A 458 10.14 21.01 9.53
CA LEU A 458 10.76 19.70 9.56
C LEU A 458 12.30 19.73 9.42
N GLU A 459 12.90 20.92 9.49
CA GLU A 459 14.35 21.16 9.38
C GLU A 459 15.01 20.56 8.11
N MET A 460 14.25 20.45 7.01
CA MET A 460 14.70 19.86 5.73
C MET A 460 15.39 20.89 4.81
N TRP A 461 16.28 21.71 5.37
CA TRP A 461 16.87 22.87 4.68
C TRP A 461 17.68 22.50 3.42
N SER A 462 18.19 21.26 3.33
CA SER A 462 18.88 20.77 2.14
C SER A 462 17.96 20.62 0.91
N MET A 463 16.66 20.46 1.12
CA MET A 463 15.66 20.33 0.04
C MET A 463 15.17 21.70 -0.44
N ALA A 464 15.07 22.67 0.46
CA ALA A 464 14.71 24.05 0.14
C ALA A 464 15.58 25.03 0.94
N PRO A 465 16.72 25.49 0.38
CA PRO A 465 17.51 26.53 1.02
C PRO A 465 16.64 27.77 1.24
N ALA A 466 16.71 28.39 2.42
CA ALA A 466 15.87 29.52 2.83
C ALA A 466 15.85 30.67 1.79
N ALA A 467 16.95 30.87 1.05
CA ALA A 467 17.08 31.86 -0.01
C ALA A 467 16.18 31.61 -1.25
N ARG A 468 15.62 30.41 -1.42
CA ARG A 468 14.87 30.01 -2.63
C ARG A 468 13.42 29.61 -2.37
N ARG A 469 12.92 29.65 -1.12
CA ARG A 469 11.51 29.37 -0.72
C ARG A 469 10.83 28.23 -1.52
N GLY A 470 11.51 27.11 -1.76
CA GLY A 470 10.93 26.00 -2.54
C GLY A 470 10.82 26.19 -4.06
N ALA A 471 11.17 27.35 -4.62
CA ALA A 471 11.06 27.66 -6.06
C ALA A 471 11.91 26.76 -6.98
N ALA A 472 12.99 26.16 -6.45
CA ALA A 472 13.78 25.17 -7.19
C ALA A 472 13.04 23.82 -7.28
N LEU A 473 12.51 23.32 -6.15
CA LEU A 473 11.66 22.12 -6.11
C LEU A 473 10.41 22.32 -6.97
N TRP A 474 9.80 23.51 -6.93
CA TRP A 474 8.63 23.85 -7.72
C TRP A 474 8.83 23.59 -9.22
N ARG A 475 9.94 24.06 -9.79
CA ARG A 475 10.28 23.83 -11.21
C ARG A 475 10.51 22.36 -11.52
N GLU A 476 11.13 21.62 -10.60
CA GLU A 476 11.36 20.18 -10.76
C GLU A 476 10.05 19.40 -10.80
N PHE A 477 9.05 19.81 -10.02
CA PHE A 477 7.72 19.18 -9.96
C PHE A 477 6.74 19.69 -11.03
N GLY A 478 7.24 20.30 -12.12
CA GLY A 478 6.43 20.73 -13.27
C GLY A 478 6.03 22.21 -13.27
N GLY A 479 6.47 22.99 -12.28
CA GLY A 479 6.19 24.42 -12.21
C GLY A 479 6.68 25.18 -13.45
N GLY A 480 5.77 25.88 -14.12
CA GLY A 480 6.06 26.68 -15.31
C GLY A 480 6.02 25.92 -16.65
N ARG A 481 5.64 24.63 -16.65
CA ARG A 481 5.27 23.90 -17.87
C ARG A 481 3.81 24.24 -18.18
N ALA A 482 3.58 25.20 -19.07
CA ALA A 482 2.27 25.53 -19.63
C ALA A 482 2.15 25.01 -21.05
#